data_AF-A0A649UCD6-F1
#
_entry.id   AF-A0A649UCD6-F1
#
_cell.length_a   1.000
_cell.length_b   1.000
_cell.length_c   1.000
_cell.angle_alpha   90.00
_cell.angle_beta   90.00
_cell.angle_gamma   90.00
#
_symmetry.space_group_name_H-M   'P 1'
#
loop_
_entity.id
_entity.type
_entity.pdbx_description
1 polymer ?
#
loop_
_entity_poly.entity_id
_entity_poly.type
_entity_poly.pdbx_seq_one_letter_code
_entity_poly.pdbx_strand_id
1 'polypeptide(L)'
;QIRDDYCNLCLQEYSENKSYCEDLTEGKFSFPIIHAIHTHPEDKQVIHILRQRTRNVDVKKYCVKLLDNYGSFEHTRKVLTQLDSDARKEVENLGGNPLMIKILDGLRNWSYNFDEKTNN
;
A
#
# COMPACT_ATOMS: atom_id res chain seq x y z
N GLN A 1 -2.08 -7.80 -5.57
CA GLN A 1 -0.69 -7.60 -5.09
C GLN A 1 -0.43 -6.20 -4.55
N ILE A 2 -0.23 -5.15 -5.39
CA ILE A 2 0.13 -3.80 -4.89
C ILE A 2 -0.89 -3.25 -3.88
N ARG A 3 -2.18 -3.47 -4.13
CA ARG A 3 -3.25 -3.12 -3.20
C ARG A 3 -3.07 -3.83 -1.85
N ASP A 4 -2.75 -5.11 -1.87
CA ASP A 4 -2.64 -5.91 -0.65
C ASP A 4 -1.40 -5.49 0.17
N ASP A 5 -0.29 -5.19 -0.51
CA ASP A 5 0.91 -4.57 0.09
C ASP A 5 0.58 -3.22 0.75
N TYR A 6 -0.20 -2.37 0.09
CA TYR A 6 -0.65 -1.08 0.63
C TYR A 6 -1.55 -1.27 1.86
N CYS A 7 -2.52 -2.18 1.78
CA CYS A 7 -3.44 -2.47 2.89
C CYS A 7 -2.71 -3.03 4.12
N ASN A 8 -1.67 -3.84 3.93
CA ASN A 8 -0.86 -4.39 5.03
C ASN A 8 -0.17 -3.28 5.85
N LEU A 9 0.29 -2.22 5.18
CA LEU A 9 1.07 -1.13 5.80
C LEU A 9 0.21 0.04 6.30
N CYS A 10 -0.89 0.39 5.59
CA CYS A 10 -1.67 1.58 5.87
C CYS A 10 -2.96 1.35 6.66
N LEU A 11 -3.57 0.17 6.59
CA LEU A 11 -4.97 -0.04 7.03
C LEU A 11 -5.10 -0.85 8.33
N GLN A 12 -4.00 -1.26 8.95
CA GLN A 12 -4.01 -2.20 10.08
C GLN A 12 -3.97 -1.55 11.47
N GLU A 13 -4.40 -0.30 11.65
CA GLU A 13 -4.40 0.28 13.02
C GLU A 13 -5.31 -0.47 14.01
N TYR A 14 -6.28 -1.27 13.54
CA TYR A 14 -7.32 -1.86 14.39
C TYR A 14 -7.81 -3.27 13.98
N SER A 15 -6.91 -4.22 13.76
CA SER A 15 -7.34 -5.64 13.66
C SER A 15 -6.80 -6.44 14.83
N GLU A 16 -7.64 -6.68 15.85
CA GLU A 16 -7.34 -7.51 17.03
C GLU A 16 -6.89 -8.94 16.69
N ASN A 17 -7.10 -9.39 15.44
CA ASN A 17 -6.84 -10.76 14.98
C ASN A 17 -5.75 -10.89 13.88
N LYS A 18 -5.08 -9.81 13.47
CA LYS A 18 -3.94 -9.87 12.53
C LYS A 18 -2.77 -9.05 13.06
N SER A 19 -1.55 -9.55 12.90
CA SER A 19 -0.38 -8.86 13.43
C SER A 19 -0.07 -7.61 12.59
N TYR A 20 0.16 -6.48 13.25
CA TYR A 20 0.38 -5.17 12.60
C TYR A 20 1.59 -5.21 11.67
N CYS A 21 1.44 -4.79 10.40
CA CYS A 21 2.49 -4.71 9.39
C CYS A 21 3.34 -5.99 9.31
N GLU A 22 2.70 -7.11 8.95
CA GLU A 22 3.35 -8.42 8.78
C GLU A 22 4.52 -8.37 7.80
N ASP A 23 4.41 -7.57 6.72
CA ASP A 23 5.46 -7.40 5.73
C ASP A 23 6.79 -6.95 6.37
N LEU A 24 6.75 -6.11 7.42
CA LEU A 24 7.93 -5.68 8.16
C LEU A 24 8.51 -6.79 9.05
N THR A 25 7.66 -7.67 9.57
CA THR A 25 8.09 -8.83 10.36
C THR A 25 8.77 -9.87 9.48
N GLU A 26 8.26 -10.09 8.28
CA GLU A 26 8.80 -11.05 7.31
C GLU A 26 10.09 -10.50 6.64
N GLY A 27 10.27 -9.19 6.67
CA GLY A 27 11.33 -8.52 5.92
C GLY A 27 11.02 -8.46 4.42
N LYS A 28 9.73 -8.38 4.07
CA LYS A 28 9.24 -8.41 2.69
C LYS A 28 9.47 -7.05 2.02
N PHE A 29 10.06 -7.08 0.82
CA PHE A 29 10.19 -5.92 -0.04
C PHE A 29 8.87 -5.66 -0.77
N SER A 30 7.89 -5.13 -0.06
CA SER A 30 6.59 -4.77 -0.64
C SER A 30 6.67 -3.49 -1.47
N PHE A 31 5.67 -3.25 -2.31
CA PHE A 31 5.70 -2.15 -3.29
C PHE A 31 6.04 -0.77 -2.67
N PRO A 32 5.42 -0.34 -1.55
CA PRO A 32 5.77 0.95 -0.92
C PRO A 32 7.18 0.97 -0.33
N ILE A 33 7.68 -0.17 0.16
CA ILE A 33 9.04 -0.30 0.73
C ILE A 33 10.09 -0.19 -0.36
N ILE A 34 9.87 -0.84 -1.51
CA ILE A 34 10.74 -0.75 -2.68
C ILE A 34 10.81 0.71 -3.16
N HIS A 35 9.67 1.39 -3.25
CA HIS A 35 9.63 2.80 -3.63
C HIS A 35 10.48 3.66 -2.67
N ALA A 36 10.31 3.52 -1.36
CA ALA A 36 11.10 4.23 -0.35
C ALA A 36 12.61 4.03 -0.54
N ILE A 37 13.04 2.78 -0.71
CA ILE A 37 14.47 2.42 -0.86
C ILE A 37 15.08 3.05 -2.12
N HIS A 38 14.34 3.04 -3.23
CA HIS A 38 14.86 3.60 -4.49
C HIS A 38 14.83 5.12 -4.54
N THR A 39 13.85 5.75 -3.91
CA THR A 39 13.74 7.22 -3.89
C THR A 39 14.65 7.87 -2.87
N HIS A 40 15.01 7.15 -1.81
CA HIS A 40 15.88 7.64 -0.72
C HIS A 40 17.07 6.69 -0.49
N PRO A 41 17.96 6.47 -1.47
CA PRO A 41 19.03 5.46 -1.40
C PRO A 41 20.07 5.75 -0.30
N GLU A 42 20.25 7.03 0.05
CA GLU A 42 21.17 7.45 1.12
C GLU A 42 20.61 7.16 2.52
N ASP A 43 19.29 7.11 2.66
CA ASP A 43 18.63 6.80 3.92
C ASP A 43 18.40 5.29 4.06
N LYS A 44 19.30 4.64 4.78
CA LYS A 44 19.25 3.19 4.98
C LYS A 44 18.27 2.76 6.08
N GLN A 45 17.53 3.65 6.74
CA GLN A 45 16.73 3.30 7.92
C GLN A 45 15.66 2.25 7.58
N VAL A 46 14.96 2.40 6.45
CA VAL A 46 13.94 1.44 6.00
C VAL A 46 14.55 0.05 5.79
N ILE A 47 15.72 -0.04 5.14
CA ILE A 47 16.45 -1.31 4.95
C ILE A 47 16.87 -1.90 6.30
N HIS A 48 17.40 -1.10 7.22
CA HIS A 48 17.83 -1.59 8.53
C HIS A 48 16.65 -2.15 9.33
N ILE A 49 15.52 -1.44 9.37
CA ILE A 49 14.31 -1.91 10.04
C ILE A 49 13.81 -3.21 9.40
N LEU A 50 13.78 -3.28 8.07
CA LEU A 50 13.34 -4.47 7.34
C LEU A 50 14.22 -5.70 7.65
N ARG A 51 15.54 -5.50 7.75
CA ARG A 51 16.50 -6.56 8.10
C ARG A 51 16.36 -7.05 9.55
N GLN A 52 15.84 -6.23 10.45
CA GLN A 52 15.61 -6.63 11.84
C GLN A 52 14.47 -7.64 11.98
N ARG A 53 13.55 -7.74 11.00
CA ARG A 53 12.37 -8.62 11.08
C ARG A 53 11.63 -8.45 12.40
N THR A 54 11.49 -7.19 12.82
CA THR A 54 11.07 -6.84 14.17
C THR A 54 9.59 -7.16 14.39
N ARG A 55 9.27 -7.59 15.62
CA ARG A 55 7.88 -7.69 16.10
C ARG A 55 7.46 -6.48 16.92
N ASN A 56 8.38 -5.55 17.20
CA ASN A 56 8.11 -4.36 17.99
C ASN A 56 7.20 -3.40 17.20
N VAL A 57 6.02 -3.12 17.76
CA VAL A 57 4.98 -2.28 17.14
C VAL A 57 5.46 -0.84 16.95
N ASP A 58 6.23 -0.28 17.88
CA ASP A 58 6.72 1.10 17.78
C ASP A 58 7.73 1.27 16.65
N VAL A 59 8.60 0.28 16.46
CA VAL A 59 9.54 0.26 15.31
C VAL A 59 8.78 0.15 13.99
N LYS A 60 7.71 -0.64 13.94
CA LYS A 60 6.84 -0.75 12.76
C LYS A 60 6.13 0.57 12.46
N LYS A 61 5.53 1.21 13.47
CA LYS A 61 4.89 2.54 13.35
C LYS A 61 5.88 3.59 12.85
N TYR A 62 7.11 3.56 13.38
CA TYR A 62 8.19 4.43 12.91
C TYR A 62 8.51 4.21 11.42
N CYS A 63 8.64 2.94 11.00
CA CYS A 63 8.86 2.60 9.60
C CYS A 63 7.72 3.08 8.69
N VAL A 64 6.46 2.84 9.09
CA VAL A 64 5.27 3.34 8.36
C VAL A 64 5.32 4.86 8.21
N LYS A 65 5.69 5.59 9.26
CA LYS A 65 5.85 7.05 9.18
C LYS A 65 6.98 7.48 8.24
N LEU A 66 8.10 6.76 8.20
CA LEU A 66 9.16 7.02 7.21
C LEU A 66 8.65 6.81 5.78
N LEU A 67 7.91 5.72 5.52
CA LEU A 67 7.34 5.45 4.20
C LEU A 67 6.38 6.56 3.74
N ASP A 68 5.57 7.09 4.67
CA ASP A 68 4.67 8.22 4.41
C ASP A 68 5.45 9.50 4.09
N ASN A 69 6.44 9.84 4.91
CA ASN A 69 7.31 11.01 4.70
C ASN A 69 8.08 10.94 3.35
N TYR A 70 8.44 9.75 2.89
CA TYR A 70 9.08 9.53 1.59
C TYR A 70 8.09 9.54 0.42
N GLY A 71 6.80 9.84 0.67
CA GLY A 71 5.76 9.87 -0.35
C GLY A 71 5.40 8.49 -0.91
N SER A 72 5.82 7.40 -0.26
CA SER A 72 5.66 6.04 -0.81
C SER A 72 4.20 5.60 -0.84
N PHE A 73 3.41 6.03 0.15
CA PHE A 73 1.97 5.76 0.15
C PHE A 73 1.24 6.59 -0.91
N GLU A 74 1.62 7.86 -1.10
CA GLU A 74 1.06 8.69 -2.16
C GLU A 74 1.38 8.12 -3.55
N HIS A 75 2.62 7.72 -3.78
CA HIS A 75 3.03 7.06 -5.01
C HIS A 75 2.24 5.76 -5.24
N THR A 76 2.10 4.93 -4.21
CA THR A 76 1.35 3.68 -4.31
C THR A 76 -0.11 3.93 -4.68
N ARG A 77 -0.76 4.95 -4.08
CA ARG A 77 -2.13 5.34 -4.45
C ARG A 77 -2.22 5.79 -5.90
N LYS A 78 -1.29 6.61 -6.39
CA LYS A 78 -1.24 7.04 -7.80
C LYS A 78 -1.16 5.85 -8.75
N VAL A 79 -0.29 4.88 -8.46
CA VAL A 79 -0.15 3.65 -9.24
C VAL A 79 -1.43 2.82 -9.21
N LEU A 80 -2.07 2.66 -8.05
CA LEU A 80 -3.34 1.93 -7.93
C LEU A 80 -4.47 2.59 -8.73
N THR A 81 -4.60 3.92 -8.68
CA THR A 81 -5.57 4.67 -9.48
C THR A 81 -5.32 4.49 -10.97
N GLN A 82 -4.06 4.55 -11.41
CA GLN A 82 -3.71 4.36 -12.81
C GLN A 82 -4.06 2.94 -13.28
N LEU A 83 -3.72 1.92 -12.49
CA LEU A 83 -4.03 0.52 -12.82
C LEU A 83 -5.54 0.25 -12.88
N ASP A 84 -6.35 0.85 -11.99
CA ASP A 84 -7.81 0.75 -12.06
C ASP A 84 -8.34 1.41 -13.34
N SER A 85 -7.86 2.61 -13.66
CA SER A 85 -8.23 3.32 -14.89
C SER A 85 -7.87 2.52 -16.14
N ASP A 86 -6.65 1.99 -16.20
CA ASP A 86 -6.17 1.20 -17.34
C ASP A 86 -6.96 -0.09 -17.50
N ALA A 87 -7.25 -0.79 -16.40
CA ALA A 87 -8.07 -2.00 -16.42
C ALA A 87 -9.49 -1.74 -16.93
N ARG A 88 -10.13 -0.64 -16.48
CA ARG A 88 -11.47 -0.26 -16.95
C ARG A 88 -11.49 0.09 -18.43
N LYS A 89 -10.51 0.87 -18.88
CA LYS A 89 -10.35 1.24 -20.29
C LYS A 89 -10.15 0.00 -21.16
N GLU A 90 -9.38 -0.97 -20.70
CA GLU A 90 -9.16 -2.21 -21.44
C GLU A 90 -10.44 -3.05 -21.54
N VAL A 91 -11.24 -3.12 -20.47
CA VAL A 91 -12.56 -3.78 -20.51
C VAL A 91 -13.48 -3.11 -21.54
N GLU A 92 -13.48 -1.78 -21.60
CA GLU A 92 -14.25 -1.04 -22.61
C GLU A 92 -13.74 -1.31 -24.04
N ASN A 93 -12.43 -1.28 -24.25
CA ASN A 93 -11.81 -1.55 -25.56
C ASN A 93 -12.16 -2.94 -26.11
N LEU A 94 -12.36 -3.92 -25.24
CA LEU A 94 -12.72 -5.30 -25.60
C LEU A 94 -14.23 -5.52 -25.77
N GLY A 95 -15.03 -4.45 -25.82
CA GLY A 95 -16.47 -4.50 -26.04
C GLY A 95 -17.32 -4.43 -24.78
N GLY A 96 -16.70 -4.14 -23.62
CA GLY A 96 -17.38 -3.96 -22.35
C GLY A 96 -17.79 -5.26 -21.67
N ASN A 97 -17.67 -5.30 -20.34
CA ASN A 97 -18.14 -6.43 -19.53
C ASN A 97 -18.63 -5.95 -18.16
N PRO A 98 -19.96 -5.88 -17.94
CA PRO A 98 -20.53 -5.40 -16.67
C PRO A 98 -20.11 -6.22 -15.44
N LEU A 99 -19.85 -7.53 -15.61
CA LEU A 99 -19.37 -8.37 -14.50
C LEU A 99 -17.93 -8.02 -14.14
N MET A 100 -17.08 -7.75 -15.14
CA MET A 100 -15.71 -7.34 -14.89
C MET A 100 -15.64 -5.97 -14.19
N ILE A 101 -16.48 -5.02 -14.61
CA ILE A 101 -16.58 -3.72 -13.92
C ILE A 101 -16.97 -3.89 -12.45
N LYS A 102 -17.94 -4.76 -12.14
CA LYS A 102 -18.31 -5.06 -10.74
C LYS A 102 -17.15 -5.65 -9.93
N ILE A 103 -16.31 -6.48 -10.54
CA ILE A 103 -15.10 -6.99 -9.88
C ILE A 103 -14.14 -5.84 -9.59
N LEU A 104 -13.88 -4.97 -10.58
CA LEU A 104 -13.01 -3.79 -10.40
C LEU A 104 -13.53 -2.83 -9.32
N ASP A 105 -14.85 -2.62 -9.25
CA ASP A 105 -15.48 -1.83 -8.18
C ASP A 105 -15.22 -2.44 -6.80
N GLY A 106 -15.35 -3.77 -6.67
CA GLY A 106 -15.01 -4.49 -5.45
C GLY A 106 -13.52 -4.41 -5.07
N LEU A 107 -12.64 -4.22 -6.05
CA LEU A 107 -11.21 -4.06 -5.80
C LEU A 107 -10.83 -2.66 -5.28
N ARG A 108 -11.70 -1.65 -5.44
CA ARG A 108 -11.44 -0.23 -5.10
C ARG A 108 -11.64 0.12 -3.61
N ASN A 109 -11.92 -0.86 -2.76
CA ASN A 109 -12.14 -0.66 -1.32
C ASN A 109 -10.96 0.00 -0.56
N TRP A 110 -9.76 0.03 -1.14
CA TRP A 110 -8.59 0.72 -0.58
C TRP A 110 -8.72 2.26 -0.60
N SER A 111 -9.61 2.84 -1.41
CA SER A 111 -9.77 4.29 -1.53
C SER A 111 -10.74 4.89 -0.50
N TYR A 112 -11.65 4.11 0.08
CA TYR A 112 -12.71 4.62 0.98
C TYR A 112 -12.16 5.35 2.22
N ASN A 113 -11.02 4.93 2.77
CA ASN A 113 -10.40 5.57 3.93
C ASN A 113 -9.61 6.85 3.58
N PHE A 114 -9.36 7.12 2.30
CA PHE A 114 -8.73 8.36 1.85
C PHE A 114 -9.75 9.49 1.80
N ASP A 115 -10.95 9.21 1.30
CA ASP A 115 -12.03 10.19 1.17
C ASP A 115 -12.52 10.70 2.55
N GLU A 116 -12.40 9.90 3.62
CA GLU A 116 -12.68 10.35 5.00
C GLU A 116 -11.57 11.24 5.57
N LYS A 117 -10.30 11.06 5.18
CA LYS A 117 -9.17 11.89 5.65
C LYS A 117 -9.02 13.20 4.89
N THR A 118 -9.51 13.30 3.65
CA THR A 118 -9.53 14.56 2.89
C THR A 118 -10.74 15.44 3.18
N ASN A 119 -11.75 14.93 3.90
CA ASN A 119 -12.97 15.65 4.28
C ASN A 119 -12.99 16.11 5.75
N ASN A 120 -11.84 16.11 6.44
CA ASN A 120 -11.67 16.61 7.81
C ASN A 120 -10.50 17.59 7.91
#